data_AF-A0A938ZS88-F1
#
_entry.id   AF-A0A938ZS88-F1
#
_cell.length_a   1.000
_cell.length_b   1.000
_cell.length_c   1.000
_cell.angle_alpha   90.00
_cell.angle_beta   90.00
_cell.angle_gamma   90.00
#
_symmetry.space_group_name_H-M   'P 1'
#
loop_
_entity.id
_entity.type
_entity.pdbx_description
1 polymer ?
#
loop_
_entity_poly.entity_id
_entity_poly.type
_entity_poly.pdbx_seq_one_letter_code
_entity_poly.pdbx_strand_id
1 'polypeptide(L)'
;MSTFLSGVAVLLSTLALGCSGYVAYEVFTLRQTLNATNTASSTIPTQVPSPTATTSPQATASPSPASATTSAISPGQFVQPAFGKKAEVELLSAKRIKDPETGNRDVVNLQMRIRRLATDGVVASDVISVATTTARNPETSVTYKGVALNRSTGSVSLFQVRPQASADAYIWLRVPDGINNLDIFVPDTAAFKNVPISN
;
A
#
# COMPACT_ATOMS: atom_id res chain seq x y z
N MET A 1 -18.95 -14.05 -56.37
CA MET A 1 -18.51 -13.13 -55.28
C MET A 1 -19.19 -13.47 -53.95
N SER A 2 -19.35 -14.76 -53.58
CA SER A 2 -20.16 -15.16 -52.41
C SER A 2 -19.47 -16.14 -51.45
N THR A 3 -18.32 -16.71 -51.82
CA THR A 3 -17.59 -17.67 -50.98
C THR A 3 -16.53 -17.03 -50.07
N PHE A 4 -15.94 -15.89 -50.47
CA PHE A 4 -14.94 -15.16 -49.68
C PHE A 4 -15.55 -14.45 -48.46
N LEU A 5 -16.76 -13.90 -48.59
CA LEU A 5 -17.44 -13.23 -47.47
C LEU A 5 -17.90 -14.20 -46.39
N SER A 6 -18.28 -15.44 -46.77
CA SER A 6 -18.75 -16.45 -45.81
C SER A 6 -17.63 -16.97 -44.90
N GLY A 7 -16.40 -17.09 -45.41
CA GLY A 7 -15.26 -17.53 -44.60
C GLY A 7 -14.82 -16.52 -43.53
N VAL A 8 -14.88 -15.23 -43.87
CA VAL A 8 -14.56 -14.13 -42.93
C VAL A 8 -15.61 -14.03 -41.83
N ALA A 9 -16.90 -14.22 -42.16
CA ALA A 9 -17.98 -14.19 -41.18
C ALA A 9 -17.84 -15.30 -40.11
N VAL A 10 -17.49 -16.52 -40.50
CA VAL A 10 -17.32 -17.64 -39.55
C VAL A 10 -16.16 -17.39 -38.58
N LEU A 11 -15.03 -16.85 -39.07
CA LEU A 11 -13.88 -16.51 -38.23
C LEU A 11 -14.19 -15.41 -37.20
N LEU A 12 -14.91 -14.36 -37.61
CA LEU A 12 -15.35 -13.29 -36.71
C LEU A 12 -16.33 -13.80 -35.64
N SER A 13 -17.24 -14.71 -35.99
CA SER A 13 -18.16 -15.32 -35.01
C SER A 13 -17.44 -16.19 -33.97
N THR A 14 -16.41 -16.96 -34.37
CA THR A 14 -15.61 -17.76 -33.43
C THR A 14 -14.77 -16.90 -32.49
N LEU A 15 -14.23 -15.78 -32.99
CA LEU A 15 -13.43 -14.86 -32.17
C LEU A 15 -14.30 -14.11 -31.15
N ALA A 16 -15.53 -13.74 -31.54
CA ALA A 16 -16.50 -13.11 -30.64
C ALA A 16 -16.96 -14.04 -29.51
N LEU A 17 -17.23 -15.33 -29.80
CA LEU A 17 -17.58 -16.32 -28.76
C LEU A 17 -16.43 -16.53 -27.75
N GLY A 18 -15.18 -16.48 -28.20
CA GLY A 18 -14.00 -16.60 -27.32
C GLY A 18 -13.88 -15.45 -26.32
N CYS A 19 -14.15 -14.21 -26.75
CA CYS A 19 -14.10 -13.04 -25.87
C CYS A 19 -15.22 -13.03 -24.82
N SER A 20 -16.42 -13.54 -25.14
CA SER A 20 -17.53 -13.63 -24.17
C SER A 20 -17.29 -14.64 -23.05
N GLY A 21 -16.58 -15.74 -23.34
CA GLY A 21 -16.24 -16.76 -22.34
C GLY A 21 -15.26 -16.27 -21.27
N TYR A 22 -14.28 -15.45 -21.65
CA TYR A 22 -13.27 -14.92 -20.72
C TYR A 22 -13.89 -14.01 -19.63
N VAL A 23 -14.86 -13.16 -20.01
CA VAL A 23 -15.53 -12.25 -19.05
C VAL A 23 -16.41 -13.03 -18.07
N ALA A 24 -17.07 -14.10 -18.51
CA ALA A 24 -17.86 -14.95 -17.62
C ALA A 24 -16.98 -15.68 -16.57
N TYR A 25 -15.75 -16.06 -16.95
CA TYR A 25 -14.79 -16.69 -16.04
C TYR A 25 -14.30 -15.72 -14.94
N GLU A 26 -14.01 -14.47 -15.29
CA GLU A 26 -13.66 -13.41 -14.33
C GLU A 26 -14.80 -13.18 -13.30
N VAL A 27 -16.05 -13.06 -13.76
CA VAL A 27 -17.21 -12.85 -12.88
C VAL A 27 -17.47 -14.05 -11.97
N PHE A 28 -17.30 -15.27 -12.47
CA PHE A 28 -17.47 -16.49 -11.67
C PHE A 28 -16.41 -16.60 -10.56
N THR A 29 -15.15 -16.32 -10.90
CA THR A 29 -14.03 -16.34 -9.94
C THR A 29 -14.20 -15.28 -8.83
N LEU A 30 -14.70 -14.09 -9.20
CA LEU A 30 -15.06 -13.04 -8.23
C LEU A 30 -16.21 -13.46 -7.30
N ARG A 31 -17.25 -14.12 -7.83
CA ARG A 31 -18.37 -14.63 -7.01
C ARG A 31 -17.94 -15.72 -6.05
N GLN A 32 -17.07 -16.61 -6.46
CA GLN A 32 -16.55 -17.68 -5.59
C GLN A 32 -15.72 -17.10 -4.43
N THR A 33 -14.91 -16.08 -4.71
CA THR A 33 -14.09 -15.39 -3.71
C THR A 33 -14.96 -14.64 -2.68
N LEU A 34 -16.04 -13.99 -3.12
CA LEU A 34 -16.99 -13.29 -2.24
C LEU A 34 -17.84 -14.25 -1.40
N ASN A 35 -18.26 -15.40 -1.94
CA ASN A 35 -19.03 -16.40 -1.17
C ASN A 35 -18.17 -17.11 -0.11
N ALA A 36 -16.89 -17.37 -0.40
CA ALA A 36 -15.96 -17.92 0.60
C ALA A 36 -15.71 -16.92 1.75
N THR A 37 -15.75 -15.61 1.47
CA THR A 37 -15.52 -14.56 2.49
C THR A 37 -16.75 -14.34 3.40
N ASN A 38 -17.97 -14.65 2.94
CA ASN A 38 -19.19 -14.52 3.74
C ASN A 38 -19.46 -15.69 4.73
N THR A 39 -18.63 -16.74 4.74
CA THR A 39 -18.85 -17.93 5.59
C THR A 39 -17.88 -18.00 6.78
N ALA A 40 -17.42 -16.85 7.29
CA ALA A 40 -16.57 -16.80 8.49
C ALA A 40 -16.99 -15.65 9.42
N SER A 41 -18.22 -15.71 9.95
CA SER A 41 -18.66 -14.93 11.12
C SER A 41 -19.92 -15.56 11.75
N SER A 42 -19.75 -16.44 12.73
CA SER A 42 -20.69 -16.60 13.85
C SER A 42 -20.27 -17.75 14.76
N THR A 43 -19.78 -17.43 15.95
CA THR A 43 -20.15 -18.12 17.19
C THR A 43 -19.94 -17.16 18.37
N ILE A 44 -21.04 -16.61 18.87
CA ILE A 44 -21.17 -15.97 20.19
C ILE A 44 -21.68 -17.05 21.15
N PRO A 45 -21.19 -17.15 22.39
CA PRO A 45 -22.00 -17.69 23.47
C PRO A 45 -22.40 -16.59 24.47
N THR A 46 -23.71 -16.47 24.63
CA THR A 46 -24.44 -15.70 25.63
C THR A 46 -24.34 -16.35 27.02
N GLN A 47 -24.00 -15.59 28.07
CA GLN A 47 -24.32 -16.00 29.46
C GLN A 47 -24.41 -14.80 30.43
N VAL A 48 -25.58 -14.62 31.07
CA VAL A 48 -25.92 -13.75 32.24
C VAL A 48 -27.14 -14.42 32.91
N PRO A 49 -27.38 -14.49 34.27
CA PRO A 49 -27.25 -13.44 35.34
C PRO A 49 -26.59 -13.85 36.69
N SER A 50 -25.83 -12.97 37.41
CA SER A 50 -26.15 -12.06 38.57
C SER A 50 -26.33 -12.75 39.96
N PRO A 51 -26.14 -12.12 41.18
CA PRO A 51 -25.76 -10.74 41.56
C PRO A 51 -24.78 -10.53 42.78
N THR A 52 -24.37 -9.26 42.98
CA THR A 52 -24.00 -8.48 44.22
C THR A 52 -22.80 -8.82 45.12
N ALA A 53 -21.82 -7.89 45.19
CA ALA A 53 -21.29 -7.32 46.44
C ALA A 53 -20.67 -5.91 46.23
N THR A 54 -21.06 -5.00 47.10
CA THR A 54 -20.71 -3.57 47.19
C THR A 54 -19.34 -3.34 47.83
N THR A 55 -18.50 -2.41 47.32
CA THR A 55 -17.74 -1.40 48.13
C THR A 55 -16.93 -0.40 47.29
N SER A 56 -17.23 0.89 47.53
CA SER A 56 -16.38 2.11 47.53
C SER A 56 -15.85 2.77 46.23
N PRO A 57 -15.86 4.13 46.13
CA PRO A 57 -15.55 4.88 44.90
C PRO A 57 -14.07 5.27 44.79
N GLN A 58 -13.44 4.98 43.65
CA GLN A 58 -12.09 5.46 43.35
C GLN A 58 -12.05 6.24 42.03
N ALA A 59 -11.86 7.55 42.20
CA ALA A 59 -11.39 8.58 41.29
C ALA A 59 -11.46 8.34 39.76
N THR A 60 -12.29 9.17 39.12
CA THR A 60 -12.26 9.54 37.71
C THR A 60 -10.83 9.94 37.27
N ALA A 61 -10.14 9.05 36.56
CA ALA A 61 -8.98 9.44 35.76
C ALA A 61 -9.49 9.93 34.41
N SER A 62 -9.45 11.25 34.22
CA SER A 62 -9.60 11.90 32.92
C SER A 62 -8.60 11.30 31.92
N PRO A 63 -8.99 10.87 30.71
CA PRO A 63 -8.02 10.54 29.69
C PRO A 63 -7.31 11.84 29.29
N SER A 64 -6.08 11.99 29.78
CA SER A 64 -5.15 13.00 29.28
C SER A 64 -5.06 12.83 27.76
N PRO A 65 -5.27 13.89 26.95
CA PRO A 65 -5.10 13.77 25.51
C PRO A 65 -3.65 13.37 25.23
N ALA A 66 -3.48 12.23 24.57
CA ALA A 66 -2.18 11.78 24.10
C ALA A 66 -1.58 12.89 23.24
N SER A 67 -0.55 13.55 23.75
CA SER A 67 0.27 14.48 22.97
C SER A 67 0.78 13.73 21.75
N ALA A 68 0.26 14.06 20.57
CA ALA A 68 0.77 13.57 19.30
C ALA A 68 2.25 13.97 19.22
N THR A 69 3.12 13.02 19.50
CA THR A 69 4.56 13.22 19.40
C THR A 69 4.83 13.38 17.90
N THR A 70 5.28 14.55 17.46
CA THR A 70 5.83 14.76 16.12
C THR A 70 7.12 13.96 16.01
N SER A 71 7.00 12.64 15.83
CA SER A 71 8.10 11.73 15.61
C SER A 71 8.57 11.89 14.17
N ALA A 72 9.58 12.74 13.97
CA ALA A 72 10.29 12.82 12.70
C ALA A 72 11.17 11.57 12.52
N ILE A 73 11.31 11.14 11.27
CA ILE A 73 12.23 10.07 10.90
C ILE A 73 13.67 10.61 10.99
N SER A 74 14.54 9.89 11.69
CA SER A 74 15.98 10.18 11.69
C SER A 74 16.67 9.52 10.49
N PRO A 75 17.68 10.18 9.87
CA PRO A 75 18.46 9.56 8.80
C PRO A 75 19.07 8.23 9.24
N GLY A 76 19.04 7.23 8.36
CA GLY A 76 19.52 5.87 8.61
C GLY A 76 18.61 5.01 9.49
N GLN A 77 17.50 5.53 10.01
CA GLN A 77 16.58 4.76 10.86
C GLN A 77 15.79 3.70 10.08
N PHE A 78 15.36 4.04 8.88
CA PHE A 78 14.50 3.21 8.03
C PHE A 78 15.20 2.93 6.72
N VAL A 79 16.03 1.89 6.72
CA VAL A 79 16.85 1.51 5.57
C VAL A 79 16.59 0.05 5.24
N GLN A 80 16.34 -0.25 3.97
CA GLN A 80 16.14 -1.61 3.48
C GLN A 80 16.96 -1.88 2.21
N PRO A 81 17.60 -3.05 2.08
CA PRO A 81 18.21 -3.44 0.83
C PRO A 81 17.14 -3.71 -0.23
N ALA A 82 17.49 -3.44 -1.49
CA ALA A 82 16.68 -3.73 -2.67
C ALA A 82 17.46 -4.60 -3.67
N PHE A 83 16.73 -5.40 -4.46
CA PHE A 83 17.28 -6.26 -5.52
C PHE A 83 18.49 -7.10 -5.08
N GLY A 84 18.40 -7.76 -3.92
CA GLY A 84 19.50 -8.59 -3.41
C GLY A 84 20.78 -7.80 -3.08
N LYS A 85 20.64 -6.59 -2.51
CA LYS A 85 21.72 -5.66 -2.10
C LYS A 85 22.39 -4.89 -3.24
N LYS A 86 21.82 -4.89 -4.46
CA LYS A 86 22.29 -3.99 -5.53
C LYS A 86 21.97 -2.52 -5.25
N ALA A 87 20.94 -2.28 -4.47
CA ALA A 87 20.53 -0.96 -4.04
C ALA A 87 20.03 -0.96 -2.59
N GLU A 88 19.78 0.23 -2.09
CA GLU A 88 19.23 0.50 -0.78
C GLU A 88 18.15 1.56 -0.91
N VAL A 89 17.06 1.39 -0.16
CA VAL A 89 15.99 2.36 -0.03
C VAL A 89 15.96 2.85 1.41
N GLU A 90 16.09 4.16 1.57
CA GLU A 90 15.99 4.86 2.84
C GLU A 90 14.71 5.69 2.87
N LEU A 91 13.89 5.58 3.91
CA LEU A 91 12.80 6.52 4.12
C LEU A 91 13.34 7.78 4.78
N LEU A 92 13.10 8.92 4.14
CA LEU A 92 13.58 10.22 4.61
C LEU A 92 12.53 10.93 5.47
N SER A 93 11.26 10.84 5.08
CA SER A 93 10.16 11.44 5.83
C SER A 93 8.81 10.80 5.48
N ALA A 94 7.91 10.79 6.45
CA ALA A 94 6.49 10.56 6.23
C ALA A 94 5.73 11.73 6.87
N LYS A 95 5.10 12.56 6.04
CA LYS A 95 4.44 13.79 6.48
C LYS A 95 3.00 13.86 6.03
N ARG A 96 2.10 14.07 6.97
CA ARG A 96 0.69 14.36 6.69
C ARG A 96 0.57 15.73 6.04
N ILE A 97 -0.17 15.78 4.93
CA ILE A 97 -0.40 17.00 4.16
C ILE A 97 -1.88 17.18 3.90
N LYS A 98 -2.28 18.42 3.61
CA LYS A 98 -3.62 18.72 3.13
C LYS A 98 -3.71 18.33 1.65
N ASP A 99 -4.67 17.51 1.31
CA ASP A 99 -5.01 17.21 -0.07
C ASP A 99 -5.48 18.50 -0.76
N PRO A 100 -4.82 18.97 -1.83
CA PRO A 100 -5.22 20.18 -2.54
C PRO A 100 -6.58 20.06 -3.24
N GLU A 101 -7.05 18.84 -3.52
CA GLU A 101 -8.30 18.60 -4.24
C GLU A 101 -9.52 18.56 -3.31
N THR A 102 -9.37 17.94 -2.13
CA THR A 102 -10.47 17.77 -1.16
C THR A 102 -10.38 18.70 0.04
N GLY A 103 -9.20 19.23 0.34
CA GLY A 103 -8.94 20.02 1.54
C GLY A 103 -8.80 19.20 2.83
N ASN A 104 -8.87 17.87 2.77
CA ASN A 104 -8.73 17.01 3.94
C ASN A 104 -7.25 16.72 4.25
N ARG A 105 -6.92 16.42 5.52
CA ARG A 105 -5.57 15.97 5.94
C ARG A 105 -5.46 14.44 5.91
N ASP A 106 -5.99 13.80 4.89
CA ASP A 106 -6.05 12.35 4.71
C ASP A 106 -4.98 11.81 3.74
N VAL A 107 -3.91 12.58 3.53
CA VAL A 107 -2.80 12.23 2.65
C VAL A 107 -1.48 12.30 3.41
N VAL A 108 -0.64 11.31 3.19
CA VAL A 108 0.74 11.28 3.68
C VAL A 108 1.68 11.35 2.49
N ASN A 109 2.52 12.39 2.45
CA ASN A 109 3.67 12.46 1.56
C ASN A 109 4.81 11.63 2.16
N LEU A 110 5.14 10.54 1.50
CA LEU A 110 6.28 9.69 1.84
C LEU A 110 7.44 10.05 0.91
N GLN A 111 8.57 10.42 1.49
CA GLN A 111 9.82 10.69 0.78
C GLN A 111 10.83 9.59 1.07
N MET A 112 11.55 9.18 0.04
CA MET A 112 12.56 8.14 0.12
C MET A 112 13.76 8.47 -0.76
N ARG A 113 14.89 7.89 -0.43
CA ARG A 113 16.12 7.92 -1.21
C ARG A 113 16.45 6.52 -1.68
N ILE A 114 16.69 6.37 -2.97
CA ILE A 114 17.09 5.12 -3.59
C ILE A 114 18.55 5.25 -3.97
N ARG A 115 19.43 4.52 -3.29
CA ARG A 115 20.87 4.52 -3.53
C ARG A 115 21.27 3.26 -4.28
N ARG A 116 21.94 3.42 -5.42
CA ARG A 116 22.57 2.29 -6.10
C ARG A 116 23.89 1.95 -5.40
N LEU A 117 24.03 0.69 -4.97
CA LEU A 117 25.24 0.18 -4.33
C LEU A 117 26.12 -0.59 -5.32
N ALA A 118 25.52 -1.33 -6.26
CA ALA A 118 26.28 -2.14 -7.20
C ALA A 118 27.02 -1.28 -8.24
N THR A 119 28.28 -1.63 -8.52
CA THR A 119 29.10 -1.02 -9.57
C THR A 119 28.77 -1.58 -10.96
N ASP A 120 28.37 -2.85 -11.01
CA ASP A 120 28.00 -3.62 -12.19
C ASP A 120 26.74 -4.47 -11.90
N GLY A 121 26.35 -5.38 -12.82
CA GLY A 121 25.25 -6.34 -12.58
C GLY A 121 23.84 -5.76 -12.45
N VAL A 122 23.67 -4.44 -12.62
CA VAL A 122 22.36 -3.78 -12.71
C VAL A 122 21.81 -3.94 -14.13
N VAL A 123 20.62 -4.51 -14.25
CA VAL A 123 19.95 -4.73 -15.54
C VAL A 123 18.81 -3.75 -15.77
N ALA A 124 18.31 -3.63 -17.00
CA ALA A 124 17.24 -2.69 -17.34
C ALA A 124 15.93 -2.93 -16.57
N SER A 125 15.68 -4.17 -16.10
CA SER A 125 14.53 -4.53 -15.28
C SER A 125 14.69 -4.23 -13.78
N ASP A 126 15.87 -3.80 -13.33
CA ASP A 126 16.09 -3.41 -11.93
C ASP A 126 15.47 -2.01 -11.71
N VAL A 127 14.14 -1.97 -11.57
CA VAL A 127 13.31 -0.77 -11.49
C VAL A 127 12.43 -0.81 -10.26
N ILE A 128 12.57 0.17 -9.37
CA ILE A 128 11.67 0.34 -8.22
C ILE A 128 10.44 1.10 -8.69
N SER A 129 9.28 0.44 -8.70
CA SER A 129 8.00 1.08 -9.02
C SER A 129 7.44 1.83 -7.82
N VAL A 130 8.01 3.01 -7.53
CA VAL A 130 7.64 3.85 -6.38
C VAL A 130 6.13 4.08 -6.29
N ALA A 131 5.45 4.29 -7.43
CA ALA A 131 4.00 4.51 -7.51
C ALA A 131 3.14 3.35 -6.97
N THR A 132 3.69 2.14 -6.88
CA THR A 132 3.00 0.95 -6.34
C THR A 132 3.28 0.70 -4.86
N THR A 133 4.02 1.59 -4.20
CA THR A 133 4.23 1.55 -2.76
C THR A 133 2.88 1.57 -2.04
N THR A 134 2.75 0.69 -1.06
CA THR A 134 1.56 0.61 -0.19
C THR A 134 1.95 0.81 1.26
N ALA A 135 0.95 1.11 2.08
CA ALA A 135 1.12 1.13 3.52
C ALA A 135 0.08 0.25 4.19
N ARG A 136 0.34 -0.19 5.41
CA ARG A 136 -0.59 -0.95 6.23
C ARG A 136 -0.60 -0.40 7.64
N ASN A 137 -1.79 -0.25 8.22
CA ASN A 137 -1.90 0.00 9.65
C ASN A 137 -1.43 -1.26 10.40
N PRO A 138 -0.37 -1.18 11.24
CA PRO A 138 0.13 -2.34 11.97
C PRO A 138 -0.87 -2.91 13.00
N GLU A 139 -1.79 -2.09 13.49
CA GLU A 139 -2.79 -2.48 14.50
C GLU A 139 -4.02 -3.13 13.86
N THR A 140 -4.54 -2.54 12.78
CA THR A 140 -5.80 -3.00 12.15
C THR A 140 -5.60 -3.83 10.90
N SER A 141 -4.37 -3.93 10.39
CA SER A 141 -4.02 -4.57 9.11
C SER A 141 -4.69 -3.97 7.87
N VAL A 142 -5.38 -2.83 7.99
CA VAL A 142 -5.96 -2.10 6.85
C VAL A 142 -4.84 -1.59 5.94
N THR A 143 -4.96 -1.83 4.64
CA THR A 143 -3.98 -1.42 3.63
C THR A 143 -4.41 -0.14 2.93
N TYR A 144 -3.46 0.78 2.80
CA TYR A 144 -3.58 2.07 2.13
C TYR A 144 -2.76 2.08 0.85
N LYS A 145 -3.32 2.68 -0.20
CA LYS A 145 -2.69 2.73 -1.53
C LYS A 145 -2.24 4.16 -1.87
N GLY A 146 -1.41 4.27 -2.90
CA GLY A 146 -1.08 5.53 -3.53
C GLY A 146 -2.33 6.29 -4.00
N VAL A 147 -2.31 7.61 -3.89
CA VAL A 147 -3.44 8.49 -4.27
C VAL A 147 -3.66 8.48 -5.79
N ALA A 148 -2.63 8.85 -6.55
CA ALA A 148 -2.68 8.92 -8.00
C ALA A 148 -1.26 8.85 -8.57
N LEU A 149 -1.12 8.39 -9.82
CA LEU A 149 0.19 8.23 -10.47
C LEU A 149 0.96 9.56 -10.62
N ASN A 150 0.24 10.68 -10.82
CA ASN A 150 0.82 12.02 -10.90
C ASN A 150 1.19 12.63 -9.54
N ARG A 151 0.90 11.93 -8.43
CA ARG A 151 1.30 12.29 -7.06
C ARG A 151 2.43 11.38 -6.56
N SER A 152 3.31 10.98 -7.48
CA SER A 152 4.49 10.16 -7.21
C SER A 152 5.59 10.43 -8.24
N THR A 153 6.83 10.10 -7.89
CA THR A 153 7.95 10.02 -8.83
C THR A 153 7.76 8.93 -9.91
N GLY A 154 6.82 8.02 -9.75
CA GLY A 154 6.55 6.97 -10.74
C GLY A 154 7.46 5.76 -10.52
N SER A 155 8.53 5.66 -11.31
CA SER A 155 9.49 4.55 -11.23
C SER A 155 10.93 5.06 -11.25
N VAL A 156 11.81 4.37 -10.55
CA VAL A 156 13.24 4.68 -10.51
C VAL A 156 14.02 3.49 -11.05
N SER A 157 14.64 3.66 -12.22
CA SER A 157 15.50 2.64 -12.82
C SER A 157 16.90 2.73 -12.24
N LEU A 158 17.39 1.66 -11.62
CA LEU A 158 18.77 1.60 -11.11
C LEU A 158 19.80 1.70 -12.23
N PHE A 159 19.45 1.32 -13.46
CA PHE A 159 20.32 1.43 -14.62
C PHE A 159 20.65 2.89 -14.96
N GLN A 160 19.74 3.83 -14.65
CA GLN A 160 19.90 5.26 -14.87
C GLN A 160 20.61 5.98 -13.72
N VAL A 161 20.67 5.36 -12.54
CA VAL A 161 21.41 5.88 -11.38
C VAL A 161 22.87 5.47 -11.51
N ARG A 162 23.80 6.42 -11.40
CA ARG A 162 25.24 6.12 -11.42
C ARG A 162 25.62 5.21 -10.25
N PRO A 163 26.64 4.35 -10.39
CA PRO A 163 27.18 3.60 -9.26
C PRO A 163 27.47 4.49 -8.05
N GLN A 164 27.09 4.04 -6.85
CA GLN A 164 27.25 4.75 -5.59
C GLN A 164 26.50 6.09 -5.48
N ALA A 165 25.69 6.46 -6.48
CA ALA A 165 24.84 7.63 -6.45
C ALA A 165 23.43 7.29 -5.93
N SER A 166 22.66 8.35 -5.65
CA SER A 166 21.30 8.25 -5.15
C SER A 166 20.32 9.02 -6.03
N ALA A 167 19.06 8.61 -6.02
CA ALA A 167 17.93 9.33 -6.56
C ALA A 167 16.86 9.48 -5.47
N ASP A 168 16.37 10.70 -5.28
CA ASP A 168 15.28 10.96 -4.34
C ASP A 168 13.93 10.76 -5.04
N ALA A 169 12.97 10.19 -4.31
CA ALA A 169 11.65 9.86 -4.82
C ALA A 169 10.56 10.10 -3.78
N TYR A 170 9.32 10.23 -4.24
CA TYR A 170 8.17 10.40 -3.35
C TYR A 170 6.91 9.69 -3.87
N ILE A 171 5.97 9.48 -2.96
CA ILE A 171 4.60 9.05 -3.23
C ILE A 171 3.64 9.66 -2.21
N TRP A 172 2.42 9.95 -2.65
CA TRP A 172 1.32 10.31 -1.75
C TRP A 172 0.47 9.08 -1.48
N LEU A 173 0.24 8.78 -0.21
CA LEU A 173 -0.58 7.65 0.26
C LEU A 173 -1.87 8.18 0.86
N ARG A 174 -3.01 7.54 0.55
CA ARG A 174 -4.32 7.89 1.12
C ARG A 174 -4.46 7.22 2.48
N VAL A 175 -4.25 7.99 3.54
CA VAL A 175 -4.22 7.48 4.93
C VAL A 175 -5.15 8.35 5.76
N PRO A 176 -6.23 7.77 6.36
CA PRO A 176 -7.15 8.51 7.19
C PRO A 176 -6.45 9.31 8.29
N ASP A 177 -7.10 10.38 8.73
CA ASP A 177 -6.65 11.14 9.88
C ASP A 177 -6.69 10.27 11.16
N GLY A 178 -5.83 10.59 12.13
CA GLY A 178 -5.68 9.82 13.36
C GLY A 178 -4.77 8.58 13.27
N ILE A 179 -4.34 8.18 12.07
CA ILE A 179 -3.29 7.15 11.90
C ILE A 179 -1.91 7.82 11.99
N ASN A 180 -1.13 7.46 13.00
CA ASN A 180 0.18 8.06 13.26
C ASN A 180 1.36 7.18 12.84
N ASN A 181 1.14 5.88 12.67
CA ASN A 181 2.20 4.92 12.36
C ASN A 181 1.76 3.96 11.25
N LEU A 182 2.69 3.58 10.38
CA LEU A 182 2.43 2.70 9.25
C LEU A 182 3.55 1.69 9.03
N ASP A 183 3.20 0.49 8.60
CA ASP A 183 4.12 -0.38 7.88
C ASP A 183 4.14 0.06 6.40
N ILE A 184 5.31 0.36 5.85
CA ILE A 184 5.48 0.77 4.45
C ILE A 184 6.07 -0.38 3.63
N PHE A 185 5.50 -0.63 2.46
CA PHE A 185 5.91 -1.66 1.53
C PHE A 185 6.30 -1.02 0.20
N VAL A 186 7.60 -0.80 0.01
CA VAL A 186 8.19 -0.41 -1.27
C VAL A 186 8.49 -1.69 -2.05
N PRO A 187 8.24 -1.75 -3.37
CA PRO A 187 8.57 -2.92 -4.18
C PRO A 187 10.05 -3.28 -4.09
N ASP A 188 10.35 -4.58 -4.15
CA ASP A 188 11.70 -5.15 -4.14
C ASP A 188 12.51 -4.89 -2.85
N THR A 189 11.86 -4.40 -1.79
CA THR A 189 12.43 -4.26 -0.45
C THR A 189 11.68 -5.12 0.58
N ALA A 190 12.26 -5.28 1.76
CA ALA A 190 11.48 -5.68 2.92
C ALA A 190 10.56 -4.53 3.39
N ALA A 191 9.60 -4.86 4.26
CA ALA A 191 8.70 -3.85 4.82
C ALA A 191 9.44 -2.96 5.83
N PHE A 192 9.22 -1.65 5.77
CA PHE A 192 9.61 -0.72 6.81
C PHE A 192 8.52 -0.76 7.88
N LYS A 193 8.88 -1.11 9.11
CA LYS A 193 7.91 -1.35 10.19
C LYS A 193 7.73 -0.12 11.06
N ASN A 194 6.48 0.14 11.46
CA ASN A 194 6.16 1.16 12.46
C ASN A 194 6.75 2.55 12.15
N VAL A 195 6.66 2.97 10.88
CA VAL A 195 7.14 4.27 10.40
C VAL A 195 6.22 5.38 10.94
N PRO A 196 6.75 6.35 11.71
CA PRO A 196 5.95 7.43 12.26
C PRO A 196 5.58 8.47 11.19
N ILE A 197 4.40 9.06 11.33
CA ILE A 197 3.88 10.14 10.49
C ILE A 197 3.97 11.45 11.27
N SER A 198 4.66 12.43 10.68
CA SER A 198 4.69 13.81 11.16
C SER A 198 3.48 14.61 10.65
N ASN A 199 3.06 15.65 11.39
CA ASN A 199 1.86 16.46 11.09
C ASN A 199 2.16 17.88 10.58
#